data_AF-A0A533USL0-F1
#
_entry.id   AF-A0A533USL0-F1
#
_cell.length_a   1.000
_cell.length_b   1.000
_cell.length_c   1.000
_cell.angle_alpha   90.00
_cell.angle_beta   90.00
_cell.angle_gamma   90.00
#
_symmetry.space_group_name_H-M   'P 1'
#
loop_
_entity.id
_entity.type
_entity.pdbx_description
1 polymer ?
#
loop_
_entity_poly.entity_id
_entity_poly.type
_entity_poly.pdbx_seq_one_letter_code
_entity_poly.pdbx_strand_id
1 'polypeptide(L)'
;MKKFLILLMLIFTVSSVSLYFIGNNSVVGANDSFSANGQISSLVLGMSPSAHTVNMSSVEKFILSGNWKLVTYKGNIVNFTSEFYTGAINGANNHTHQLTNLRLQSDKPVQLSADGSTQISGLTDVKTNGKTAWNNVPTTISISKGRTISIDIADNGTQRHFMGQPIYGIVKQLKTGQ
;
A
#
# COMPACT_ATOMS: atom_id res chain seq x y z
N MET A 1 -31.75 65.93 40.82
CA MET A 1 -30.53 65.12 41.02
C MET A 1 -30.77 63.71 40.46
N LYS A 2 -30.39 63.47 39.20
CA LYS A 2 -30.53 62.15 38.55
C LYS A 2 -29.19 61.42 38.65
N LYS A 3 -29.17 60.26 39.31
CA LYS A 3 -28.00 59.37 39.41
C LYS A 3 -27.85 58.64 38.08
N PHE A 4 -26.72 58.77 37.40
CA PHE A 4 -26.33 57.90 36.29
C PHE A 4 -25.35 56.85 36.83
N LEU A 5 -25.77 55.59 36.74
CA LEU A 5 -25.02 54.41 37.11
C LEU A 5 -24.23 53.96 35.88
N ILE A 6 -22.89 53.99 35.93
CA ILE A 6 -22.05 53.42 34.88
C ILE A 6 -21.89 51.92 35.18
N LEU A 7 -22.45 51.08 34.32
CA LEU A 7 -22.31 49.63 34.35
C LEU A 7 -21.02 49.25 33.61
N LEU A 8 -20.00 48.78 34.34
CA LEU A 8 -18.76 48.25 33.76
C LEU A 8 -18.98 46.77 33.43
N MET A 9 -19.17 46.44 32.16
CA MET A 9 -19.33 45.06 31.68
C MET A 9 -17.94 44.48 31.38
N LEU A 10 -17.44 43.60 32.24
CA LEU A 10 -16.20 42.86 32.02
C LEU A 10 -16.47 41.69 31.05
N ILE A 11 -15.89 41.74 29.85
CA ILE A 11 -15.95 40.64 28.89
C ILE A 11 -14.76 39.72 29.16
N PHE A 12 -15.01 38.53 29.73
CA PHE A 12 -14.02 37.45 29.75
C PHE A 12 -14.12 36.65 28.46
N THR A 13 -13.17 36.81 27.54
CA THR A 13 -12.98 35.88 26.43
C THR A 13 -12.12 34.71 26.93
N VAL A 14 -12.73 33.54 27.09
CA VAL A 14 -12.00 32.29 27.31
C VAL A 14 -11.56 31.79 25.93
N SER A 15 -10.33 32.08 25.54
CA SER A 15 -9.72 31.45 24.37
C SER A 15 -9.31 30.03 24.73
N SER A 16 -9.99 29.05 24.15
CA SER A 16 -9.58 27.64 24.20
C SER A 16 -8.28 27.48 23.41
N VAL A 17 -7.18 27.27 24.13
CA VAL A 17 -5.93 26.82 23.51
C VAL A 17 -6.07 25.32 23.23
N SER A 18 -6.33 24.97 21.96
CA SER A 18 -6.23 23.59 21.51
C SER A 18 -4.76 23.19 21.46
N LEU A 19 -4.30 22.40 22.44
CA LEU A 19 -3.01 21.72 22.33
C LEU A 19 -3.10 20.63 21.27
N TYR A 20 -2.46 20.85 20.13
CA TYR A 20 -2.16 19.80 19.18
C TYR A 20 -0.99 18.97 19.71
N PHE A 21 -1.27 17.73 20.14
CA PHE A 21 -0.22 16.74 20.35
C PHE A 21 0.36 16.36 18.98
N ILE A 22 1.51 16.94 18.63
CA ILE A 22 2.33 16.44 17.53
C ILE A 22 2.94 15.12 18.03
N GLY A 23 2.31 14.01 17.71
CA GLY A 23 2.98 12.72 17.76
C GLY A 23 4.14 12.77 16.79
N ASN A 24 5.38 12.77 17.31
CA ASN A 24 6.59 12.65 16.50
C ASN A 24 6.64 11.27 15.84
N ASN A 25 5.84 11.06 14.78
CA ASN A 25 6.17 10.12 13.74
C ASN A 25 7.36 10.72 12.99
N SER A 26 8.55 10.54 13.55
CA SER A 26 9.80 10.86 12.90
C SER A 26 9.83 10.06 11.59
N VAL A 27 9.63 10.75 10.48
CA VAL A 27 9.87 10.18 9.16
C VAL A 27 11.37 9.94 9.08
N VAL A 28 11.78 8.69 8.82
CA VAL A 28 13.17 8.36 8.48
C VAL A 28 13.45 9.19 7.22
N GLY A 29 14.48 10.04 7.27
CA GLY A 29 14.57 11.29 6.52
C GLY A 29 14.33 11.17 5.02
N ALA A 30 13.93 12.31 4.42
CA ALA A 30 13.50 12.46 3.03
C ALA A 30 14.35 11.76 1.94
N ASN A 31 15.60 11.40 2.26
CA ASN A 31 16.61 10.88 1.35
C ASN A 31 17.18 9.53 1.80
N ASP A 32 16.44 8.74 2.59
CA ASP A 32 16.95 7.47 3.07
C ASP A 32 16.84 6.36 2.03
N SER A 33 17.77 5.41 2.12
CA SER A 33 17.78 4.17 1.36
C SER A 33 17.28 3.04 2.23
N PHE A 34 16.43 2.18 1.67
CA PHE A 34 16.03 0.94 2.33
C PHE A 34 15.82 -0.18 1.32
N SER A 35 15.90 -1.42 1.80
CA SER A 35 15.48 -2.58 1.03
C SER A 35 14.54 -3.45 1.85
N ALA A 36 13.54 -3.99 1.18
CA ALA A 36 12.57 -4.90 1.76
C ALA A 36 12.34 -6.09 0.82
N ASN A 37 12.14 -7.27 1.38
CA ASN A 37 11.77 -8.46 0.62
C ASN A 37 10.91 -9.39 1.46
N GLY A 38 10.21 -10.29 0.79
CA GLY A 38 9.36 -11.23 1.47
C GLY A 38 8.60 -12.14 0.51
N GLN A 39 7.58 -12.79 1.08
CA GLN A 39 6.74 -13.75 0.37
C GLN A 39 5.37 -13.15 0.09
N ILE A 40 4.83 -13.44 -1.09
CA ILE A 40 3.40 -13.31 -1.38
C ILE A 40 2.72 -14.56 -0.83
N SER A 41 1.66 -14.36 -0.06
CA SER A 41 0.88 -15.41 0.60
C SER A 41 -0.58 -14.95 0.68
N SER A 42 -1.27 -14.95 -0.45
CA SER A 42 -2.61 -14.36 -0.57
C SER A 42 -3.64 -15.40 -0.99
N LEU A 43 -4.86 -15.25 -0.47
CA LEU A 43 -6.04 -15.95 -0.95
C LEU A 43 -6.95 -14.92 -1.61
N VAL A 44 -7.21 -15.07 -2.90
CA VAL A 44 -8.12 -14.22 -3.66
C VAL A 44 -9.42 -14.97 -3.91
N LEU A 45 -10.54 -14.29 -3.71
CA LEU A 45 -11.87 -14.86 -3.91
C LEU A 45 -12.44 -14.43 -5.27
N GLY A 46 -12.99 -15.35 -6.05
CA GLY A 46 -13.67 -15.06 -7.31
C GLY A 46 -15.04 -14.41 -7.07
N MET A 47 -15.05 -13.13 -6.75
CA MET A 47 -16.24 -12.36 -6.38
C MET A 47 -16.14 -10.90 -6.83
N SER A 48 -17.27 -10.21 -6.87
CA SER A 48 -17.27 -8.77 -7.09
C SER A 48 -16.59 -8.03 -5.93
N PRO A 49 -15.78 -6.98 -6.18
CA PRO A 49 -15.25 -6.10 -5.12
C PRO A 49 -16.35 -5.44 -4.27
N SER A 50 -17.57 -5.31 -4.82
CA SER A 50 -18.73 -4.74 -4.14
C SER A 50 -19.59 -5.76 -3.38
N ALA A 51 -19.21 -7.04 -3.35
CA ALA A 51 -19.98 -8.05 -2.66
C ALA A 51 -19.79 -7.96 -1.13
N HIS A 52 -20.89 -7.82 -0.40
CA HIS A 52 -20.92 -7.68 1.06
C HIS A 52 -21.14 -9.01 1.79
N THR A 53 -21.50 -10.06 1.06
CA THR A 53 -21.71 -11.42 1.58
C THR A 53 -21.10 -12.42 0.62
N VAL A 54 -20.38 -13.40 1.17
CA VAL A 54 -19.65 -14.42 0.40
C VAL A 54 -20.04 -15.78 0.92
N ASN A 55 -20.53 -16.65 0.04
CA ASN A 55 -20.69 -18.05 0.36
C ASN A 55 -19.34 -18.76 0.21
N MET A 56 -18.67 -19.00 1.35
CA MET A 56 -17.35 -19.64 1.36
C MET A 56 -17.35 -21.08 0.82
N SER A 57 -18.50 -21.77 0.78
CA SER A 57 -18.59 -23.12 0.22
C SER A 57 -18.53 -23.14 -1.31
N SER A 58 -19.05 -22.09 -1.97
CA SER A 58 -19.20 -22.04 -3.43
C SER A 58 -18.31 -21.02 -4.12
N VAL A 59 -17.76 -20.03 -3.39
CA VAL A 59 -16.89 -19.02 -3.99
C VAL A 59 -15.61 -19.67 -4.53
N GLU A 60 -15.21 -19.28 -5.74
CA GLU A 60 -13.91 -19.65 -6.30
C GLU A 60 -12.79 -19.08 -5.45
N LYS A 61 -11.71 -19.83 -5.32
CA LYS A 61 -10.57 -19.46 -4.48
C LYS A 61 -9.29 -19.67 -5.25
N PHE A 62 -8.43 -18.66 -5.22
CA PHE A 62 -7.15 -18.66 -5.89
C PHE A 62 -6.04 -18.41 -4.87
N ILE A 63 -5.05 -19.31 -4.86
CA ILE A 63 -3.87 -19.18 -4.03
C ILE A 63 -2.83 -18.41 -4.84
N LEU A 64 -2.32 -17.33 -4.26
CA LEU A 64 -1.20 -16.56 -4.79
C LEU A 64 0.00 -16.77 -3.87
N SER A 65 1.08 -17.34 -4.39
CA SER A 65 2.28 -17.67 -3.62
C SER A 65 3.56 -17.35 -4.39
N GLY A 66 4.47 -16.60 -3.78
CA GLY A 66 5.66 -16.14 -4.48
C GLY A 66 6.58 -15.26 -3.63
N ASN A 67 7.42 -14.47 -4.29
CA ASN A 67 8.37 -13.58 -3.64
C ASN A 67 8.29 -12.18 -4.23
N TRP A 68 8.70 -11.20 -3.43
CA TRP A 68 8.83 -9.81 -3.86
C TRP A 68 10.09 -9.17 -3.26
N LYS A 69 10.59 -8.13 -3.94
CA LYS A 69 11.72 -7.33 -3.51
C LYS A 69 11.51 -5.87 -3.92
N LEU A 70 11.79 -4.97 -2.98
CA LEU A 70 11.81 -3.53 -3.14
C LEU A 70 13.18 -3.00 -2.67
N VAL A 71 13.79 -2.14 -3.48
CA VAL A 71 15.03 -1.44 -3.14
C VAL A 71 14.86 0.02 -3.49
N THR A 72 15.16 0.88 -2.52
CA THR A 72 15.22 2.31 -2.69
C THR A 72 16.64 2.81 -2.44
N TYR A 73 17.03 3.88 -3.12
CA TYR A 73 18.27 4.58 -2.89
C TYR A 73 18.02 6.08 -2.94
N LYS A 74 18.34 6.76 -1.84
CA LYS A 74 18.08 8.20 -1.69
C LYS A 74 16.65 8.59 -2.06
N GLY A 75 15.67 7.86 -1.53
CA GLY A 75 14.24 8.06 -1.83
C GLY A 75 13.78 7.67 -3.24
N ASN A 76 14.64 7.14 -4.12
CA ASN A 76 14.25 6.69 -5.47
C ASN A 76 14.07 5.18 -5.51
N ILE A 77 13.12 4.67 -6.31
CA ILE A 77 13.02 3.23 -6.58
C ILE A 77 14.17 2.79 -7.49
N VAL A 78 15.04 1.93 -6.97
CA VAL A 78 16.09 1.27 -7.77
C VAL A 78 15.58 -0.03 -8.36
N ASN A 79 14.79 -0.77 -7.59
CA ASN A 79 14.25 -2.04 -8.04
C ASN A 79 12.93 -2.35 -7.33
N PHE A 80 11.93 -2.73 -8.11
CA PHE A 80 10.77 -3.45 -7.61
C PHE A 80 10.51 -4.64 -8.53
N THR A 81 10.46 -5.83 -7.93
CA THR A 81 10.10 -7.08 -8.61
C THR A 81 9.18 -7.88 -7.72
N SER A 82 8.16 -8.48 -8.31
CA SER A 82 7.32 -9.49 -7.67
C SER A 82 7.06 -10.61 -8.67
N GLU A 83 7.19 -11.84 -8.23
CA GLU A 83 6.84 -13.03 -9.01
C GLU A 83 6.10 -14.02 -8.12
N PHE A 84 4.93 -14.45 -8.57
CA PHE A 84 4.09 -15.36 -7.82
C PHE A 84 3.31 -16.30 -8.73
N TYR A 85 3.10 -17.52 -8.25
CA TYR A 85 2.17 -18.47 -8.83
C TYR A 85 0.75 -18.11 -8.42
N THR A 86 -0.18 -18.25 -9.36
CA THR A 86 -1.61 -18.23 -9.13
C THR A 86 -2.16 -19.59 -9.52
N GLY A 87 -3.01 -20.17 -8.68
CA GLY A 87 -3.70 -21.42 -8.96
C GLY A 87 -5.03 -21.51 -8.24
N ALA A 88 -6.03 -22.12 -8.88
CA ALA A 88 -7.27 -22.47 -8.20
C ALA A 88 -6.99 -23.51 -7.09
N ILE A 89 -7.76 -23.49 -6.01
CA ILE A 89 -7.56 -24.45 -4.89
C ILE A 89 -7.74 -25.93 -5.28
N ASN A 90 -8.35 -26.20 -6.44
CA ASN A 90 -8.47 -27.54 -7.03
C ASN A 90 -7.25 -27.94 -7.89
N GLY A 91 -6.23 -27.09 -7.97
CA GLY A 91 -4.98 -27.33 -8.72
C GLY A 91 -5.06 -27.02 -10.22
N ALA A 92 -6.19 -26.54 -10.73
CA ALA A 92 -6.34 -26.25 -12.16
C ALA A 92 -5.71 -24.90 -12.56
N ASN A 93 -5.26 -24.83 -13.81
CA ASN A 93 -4.88 -23.59 -14.51
C ASN A 93 -3.79 -22.75 -13.81
N ASN A 94 -2.80 -23.42 -13.22
CA ASN A 94 -1.68 -22.74 -12.59
C ASN A 94 -0.86 -21.94 -13.61
N HIS A 95 -0.49 -20.73 -13.24
CA HIS A 95 0.36 -19.85 -14.05
C HIS A 95 1.14 -18.90 -13.14
N THR A 96 2.15 -18.24 -13.69
CA THR A 96 2.92 -17.23 -12.96
C THR A 96 2.46 -15.83 -13.36
N HIS A 97 2.47 -14.91 -12.42
CA HIS A 97 2.49 -13.48 -12.69
C HIS A 97 3.81 -12.85 -12.29
N GLN A 98 4.18 -11.79 -13.00
CA GLN A 98 5.29 -10.93 -12.63
C GLN A 98 4.85 -9.46 -12.66
N LEU A 99 5.19 -8.72 -11.61
CA LEU A 99 5.06 -7.27 -11.56
C LEU A 99 6.45 -6.67 -11.75
N THR A 100 6.59 -5.84 -12.76
CA THR A 100 7.89 -5.31 -13.19
C THR A 100 7.81 -3.83 -13.52
N ASN A 101 8.97 -3.19 -13.60
CA ASN A 101 9.12 -1.85 -14.16
C ASN A 101 8.25 -0.81 -13.41
N LEU A 102 8.30 -0.81 -12.07
CA LEU A 102 7.57 0.18 -11.27
C LEU A 102 8.07 1.59 -11.59
N ARG A 103 7.17 2.45 -12.07
CA ARG A 103 7.43 3.85 -12.43
C ARG A 103 6.58 4.76 -11.56
N LEU A 104 7.22 5.64 -10.80
CA LEU A 104 6.50 6.64 -10.02
C LEU A 104 5.95 7.72 -10.93
N GLN A 105 4.76 8.25 -10.61
CA GLN A 105 4.17 9.40 -11.31
C GLN A 105 4.48 10.73 -10.61
N SER A 106 5.22 10.68 -9.50
CA SER A 106 5.62 11.84 -8.72
C SER A 106 7.10 11.75 -8.41
N ASP A 107 7.79 12.90 -8.46
CA ASP A 107 9.20 13.03 -8.08
C ASP A 107 9.39 13.14 -6.56
N LYS A 108 8.31 12.99 -5.77
CA LYS A 108 8.42 12.96 -4.31
C LYS A 108 9.23 11.74 -3.90
N PRO A 109 10.28 11.90 -3.07
CA PRO A 109 11.06 10.76 -2.66
C PRO A 109 10.23 9.81 -1.79
N VAL A 110 10.41 8.52 -2.00
CA VAL A 110 9.81 7.45 -1.22
C VAL A 110 10.36 7.49 0.21
N GLN A 111 9.44 7.56 1.16
CA GLN A 111 9.76 7.64 2.59
C GLN A 111 9.43 6.35 3.31
N LEU A 112 10.26 6.01 4.29
CA LEU A 112 9.97 4.98 5.29
C LEU A 112 9.69 5.70 6.61
N SER A 113 8.56 5.46 7.25
CA SER A 113 8.33 5.97 8.60
C SER A 113 9.16 5.21 9.63
N ALA A 114 9.31 5.77 10.84
CA ALA A 114 10.04 5.12 11.93
C ALA A 114 9.50 3.73 12.31
N ASP A 115 8.20 3.47 12.10
CA ASP A 115 7.61 2.15 12.33
C ASP A 115 7.85 1.16 11.17
N GLY A 116 8.56 1.56 10.12
CA GLY A 116 8.83 0.73 8.94
C GLY A 116 7.69 0.68 7.94
N SER A 117 6.76 1.65 7.97
CA SER A 117 5.68 1.76 7.00
C SER A 117 6.07 2.62 5.79
N THR A 118 5.54 2.29 4.61
CA THR A 118 5.64 3.14 3.41
C THR A 118 4.46 2.87 2.48
N GLN A 119 4.10 3.87 1.67
CA GLN A 119 3.13 3.73 0.60
C GLN A 119 3.70 4.33 -0.68
N ILE A 120 3.66 3.55 -1.76
CA ILE A 120 4.24 3.87 -3.05
C ILE A 120 3.17 3.67 -4.11
N SER A 121 2.82 4.74 -4.83
CA SER A 121 1.90 4.69 -5.96
C SER A 121 2.62 4.97 -7.26
N GLY A 122 2.34 4.17 -8.29
CA GLY A 122 2.97 4.27 -9.59
C GLY A 122 2.29 3.40 -10.64
N LEU A 123 3.01 3.12 -11.71
CA LEU A 123 2.59 2.25 -12.81
C LEU A 123 3.50 1.03 -12.85
N THR A 124 2.95 -0.17 -13.02
CA THR A 124 3.72 -1.40 -13.24
C THR A 124 3.31 -2.09 -14.52
N ASP A 125 4.20 -2.92 -15.07
CA ASP A 125 3.84 -3.85 -16.14
C ASP A 125 3.58 -5.22 -15.53
N VAL A 126 2.46 -5.83 -15.92
CA VAL A 126 1.98 -7.12 -15.42
C VAL A 126 2.21 -8.17 -16.50
N LYS A 127 2.94 -9.22 -16.15
CA LYS A 127 3.21 -10.36 -17.02
C LYS A 127 2.44 -11.59 -16.56
N THR A 128 2.17 -12.47 -17.51
CA THR A 128 1.64 -13.81 -17.29
C THR A 128 2.53 -14.80 -18.04
N ASN A 129 3.06 -15.79 -17.32
CA ASN A 129 4.00 -16.78 -17.86
C ASN A 129 5.18 -16.12 -18.61
N GLY A 130 5.74 -15.06 -18.02
CA GLY A 130 6.88 -14.31 -18.58
C GLY A 130 6.53 -13.37 -19.74
N LYS A 131 5.30 -13.40 -20.26
CA LYS A 131 4.84 -12.53 -21.35
C LYS A 131 4.05 -11.35 -20.79
N THR A 132 4.32 -10.14 -21.26
CA THR A 132 3.54 -8.95 -20.88
C THR A 132 2.07 -9.11 -21.26
N ALA A 133 1.19 -9.04 -20.27
CA ALA A 133 -0.25 -9.11 -20.43
C ALA A 133 -0.88 -7.71 -20.37
N TRP A 134 -0.42 -6.86 -19.44
CA TRP A 134 -0.87 -5.48 -19.30
C TRP A 134 0.32 -4.55 -19.04
N ASN A 135 0.29 -3.35 -19.62
CA ASN A 135 1.31 -2.33 -19.45
C ASN A 135 0.74 -1.14 -18.68
N ASN A 136 1.61 -0.42 -17.96
CA ASN A 136 1.25 0.84 -17.30
C ASN A 136 0.03 0.73 -16.37
N VAL A 137 -0.08 -0.35 -15.61
CA VAL A 137 -1.21 -0.58 -14.69
C VAL A 137 -0.99 0.22 -13.41
N PRO A 138 -1.91 1.12 -13.01
CA PRO A 138 -1.81 1.81 -11.73
C PRO A 138 -1.72 0.80 -10.59
N THR A 139 -0.69 0.97 -9.76
CA THR A 139 -0.34 0.03 -8.69
C THR A 139 0.02 0.81 -7.44
N THR A 140 -0.53 0.41 -6.31
CA THR A 140 -0.16 0.92 -4.99
C THR A 140 0.44 -0.20 -4.14
N ILE A 141 1.67 0.01 -3.68
CA ILE A 141 2.39 -0.89 -2.79
C ILE A 141 2.41 -0.25 -1.41
N SER A 142 1.93 -0.97 -0.41
CA SER A 142 2.02 -0.53 0.99
C SER A 142 2.78 -1.56 1.80
N ILE A 143 3.82 -1.12 2.51
CA ILE A 143 4.44 -1.91 3.59
C ILE A 143 3.89 -1.36 4.89
N SER A 144 3.37 -2.22 5.76
CA SER A 144 2.84 -1.82 7.06
C SER A 144 3.73 -2.33 8.17
N LYS A 145 4.21 -1.40 9.00
CA LYS A 145 5.01 -1.65 10.21
C LYS A 145 6.25 -2.53 9.98
N GLY A 146 6.78 -2.56 8.76
CA GLY A 146 7.84 -3.47 8.33
C GLY A 146 7.49 -4.97 8.40
N ARG A 147 6.20 -5.34 8.47
CA ARG A 147 5.75 -6.73 8.70
C ARG A 147 4.95 -7.33 7.56
N THR A 148 4.11 -6.53 6.91
CA THR A 148 3.25 -7.00 5.81
C THR A 148 3.41 -6.10 4.61
N ILE A 149 3.11 -6.67 3.44
CA ILE A 149 2.94 -5.93 2.19
C ILE A 149 1.52 -6.14 1.67
N SER A 150 0.95 -5.10 1.09
CA SER A 150 -0.20 -5.19 0.19
C SER A 150 0.16 -4.56 -1.14
N ILE A 151 -0.19 -5.23 -2.24
CA ILE A 151 -0.03 -4.73 -3.60
C ILE A 151 -1.43 -4.64 -4.19
N ASP A 152 -1.91 -3.41 -4.36
CA ASP A 152 -3.16 -3.11 -5.03
C ASP A 152 -2.87 -2.80 -6.49
N ILE A 153 -3.54 -3.50 -7.40
CA ILE A 153 -3.39 -3.36 -8.85
C ILE A 153 -4.76 -2.93 -9.37
N ALA A 154 -4.81 -1.83 -10.11
CA ALA A 154 -6.07 -1.30 -10.60
C ALA A 154 -6.86 -2.34 -11.42
N ASP A 155 -8.05 -2.64 -10.92
CA ASP A 155 -8.94 -3.68 -11.42
C ASP A 155 -9.31 -3.47 -12.91
N ASN A 156 -9.60 -2.22 -13.29
CA ASN A 156 -9.87 -1.86 -14.68
C ASN A 156 -8.65 -2.05 -15.60
N GLY A 157 -7.44 -1.77 -15.11
CA GLY A 157 -6.19 -1.92 -15.84
C GLY A 157 -5.78 -3.37 -16.09
N THR A 158 -6.44 -4.32 -15.43
CA THR A 158 -6.21 -5.77 -15.58
C THR A 158 -7.45 -6.54 -16.00
N GLN A 159 -8.48 -5.84 -16.53
CA GLN A 159 -9.74 -6.47 -16.95
C GLN A 159 -10.36 -7.35 -15.85
N ARG A 160 -10.18 -6.93 -14.60
CA ARG A 160 -10.66 -7.59 -13.39
C ARG A 160 -10.01 -8.94 -13.06
N HIS A 161 -8.81 -9.20 -13.60
CA HIS A 161 -8.09 -10.47 -13.40
C HIS A 161 -7.79 -10.77 -11.92
N PHE A 162 -7.56 -9.74 -11.11
CA PHE A 162 -7.29 -9.87 -9.66
C PHE A 162 -8.52 -9.60 -8.78
N MET A 163 -9.72 -9.57 -9.36
CA MET A 163 -11.00 -9.44 -8.63
C MET A 163 -11.08 -8.20 -7.72
N GLY A 164 -10.38 -7.11 -8.08
CA GLY A 164 -10.24 -5.89 -7.29
C GLY A 164 -9.75 -6.06 -5.85
N GLN A 165 -9.09 -7.19 -5.54
CA GLN A 165 -8.56 -7.48 -4.21
C GLN A 165 -7.06 -7.17 -4.16
N PRO A 166 -6.57 -6.55 -3.07
CA PRO A 166 -5.13 -6.42 -2.86
C PRO A 166 -4.47 -7.80 -2.71
N ILE A 167 -3.26 -7.92 -3.23
CA ILE A 167 -2.42 -9.11 -3.06
C ILE A 167 -1.57 -8.91 -1.80
N TYR A 168 -1.70 -9.83 -0.84
CA TYR A 168 -1.00 -9.74 0.44
C TYR A 168 0.25 -10.61 0.53
N GLY A 169 1.18 -10.17 1.37
CA GLY A 169 2.40 -10.89 1.67
C GLY A 169 2.99 -10.54 3.04
N ILE A 170 4.00 -11.33 3.43
CA ILE A 170 4.77 -11.12 4.66
C ILE A 170 6.14 -10.55 4.30
N VAL A 171 6.57 -9.53 5.04
CA VAL A 171 7.93 -8.99 4.98
C VAL A 171 8.85 -9.95 5.73
N LYS A 172 9.78 -10.56 5.01
CA LYS A 172 10.83 -11.40 5.60
C LYS A 172 11.95 -10.55 6.19
N GLN A 173 12.25 -9.44 5.52
CA GLN A 173 13.35 -8.56 5.90
C GLN A 173 13.09 -7.13 5.43
N LEU A 174 13.41 -6.18 6.30
CA LEU A 174 13.49 -4.74 6.03
C LEU A 174 14.84 -4.24 6.57
N LYS A 175 15.60 -3.51 5.76
CA LYS A 175 16.89 -2.91 6.11
C LYS A 175 16.91 -1.44 5.74
N THR A 176 17.46 -0.59 6.60
CA THR A 176 17.68 0.84 6.37
C THR A 176 19.18 1.16 6.28
N GLY A 177 19.53 2.27 5.64
CA GLY A 177 20.91 2.81 5.62
C GLY A 177 21.87 2.12 4.65
N GLN A 178 21.40 1.72 3.47
CA GLN A 178 22.23 1.14 2.40
C GLN A 178 22.77 2.16 1.40
#